data_AF-Q72ID2-F1
#
_entry.id   AF-Q72ID2-F1
#
_cell.length_a   1.000
_cell.length_b   1.000
_cell.length_c   1.000
_cell.angle_alpha   90.00
_cell.angle_beta   90.00
_cell.angle_gamma   90.00
#
_symmetry.space_group_name_H-M   'P 1'
#
loop_
_entity.id
_entity.type
_entity.pdbx_description
1 polymer ?
#
loop_
_entity_poly.entity_id
_entity_poly.type
_entity_poly.pdbx_seq_one_letter_code
_entity_poly.pdbx_strand_id
1 'polypeptide(L)'
;MKRLLAWVGLLALVLAALGQKAPGLEALLVRVLLKEVALGEEVRLALPTGEVALRGQAEGVVVEGRPLPSWAVEGPYFALEGRPYRGGLVARVEGGRLLLVNVLPLEDYLLGVLPAEMPASFPEEALKAQAVLARTFAVRRLNPLAPYDLCATEACQVYLGLSAETPRHERAVRATEGRVLSYAGQVASALYHADSGGMTAGSEEVFQKALPYLRPRPDPYAKGPKSVWQQAVRPEEAARALRALGYAPRGDDPPQVLEKSPSGRAWRVRLLGVEVRGPEAQRLLRLMGLPSAMAEFQGWLALGRGAGHGVGLSQWGAKGMAERGYGYREILGYYFPGTLLSPLEVAAR
;
A
#
# COMPACT_ATOMS: atom_id res chain seq x y z
N MET A 1 -18.83 -24.03 20.85
CA MET A 1 -18.15 -23.96 19.52
C MET A 1 -18.79 -24.78 18.39
N LYS A 2 -19.74 -25.70 18.61
CA LYS A 2 -20.44 -26.42 17.52
C LYS A 2 -21.75 -25.80 17.02
N ARG A 3 -22.21 -24.67 17.58
CA ARG A 3 -23.50 -24.05 17.26
C ARG A 3 -23.45 -22.80 16.37
N LEU A 4 -22.29 -22.16 16.18
CA LEU A 4 -22.16 -21.01 15.26
C LEU A 4 -21.93 -21.42 13.79
N LEU A 5 -21.30 -22.57 13.55
CA LEU A 5 -21.10 -23.14 12.20
C LEU A 5 -22.42 -23.62 11.55
N ALA A 6 -23.44 -23.91 12.35
CA ALA A 6 -24.73 -24.35 11.85
C ALA A 6 -25.53 -23.22 11.17
N TRP A 7 -25.37 -21.96 11.60
CA TRP A 7 -26.15 -20.83 11.08
C TRP A 7 -25.65 -20.31 9.73
N VAL A 8 -24.34 -20.32 9.51
CA VAL A 8 -23.74 -19.93 8.22
C VAL A 8 -24.02 -21.00 7.15
N GLY A 9 -23.98 -22.28 7.54
CA GLY A 9 -24.36 -23.38 6.64
C GLY A 9 -25.84 -23.41 6.28
N LEU A 10 -26.74 -23.06 7.22
CA LEU A 10 -28.18 -23.04 6.98
C LEU A 10 -28.59 -21.89 6.04
N LEU A 11 -27.96 -20.72 6.16
CA LEU A 11 -28.24 -19.57 5.28
C LEU A 11 -27.85 -19.86 3.82
N ALA A 12 -26.72 -20.54 3.62
CA ALA A 12 -26.26 -20.96 2.29
C ALA A 12 -27.17 -22.02 1.64
N LEU A 13 -27.73 -22.94 2.45
CA LEU A 13 -28.68 -23.96 1.99
C LEU A 13 -30.07 -23.40 1.66
N VAL A 14 -30.53 -22.37 2.39
CA VAL A 14 -31.80 -21.68 2.10
C VAL A 14 -31.70 -20.87 0.80
N LEU A 15 -30.56 -20.26 0.50
CA LEU A 15 -30.34 -19.53 -0.76
C LEU A 15 -30.28 -20.45 -2.00
N ALA A 16 -29.69 -21.65 -1.85
CA ALA A 16 -29.65 -22.65 -2.91
C ALA A 16 -31.03 -23.25 -3.25
N ALA A 17 -31.92 -23.37 -2.26
CA ALA A 17 -33.30 -23.87 -2.45
C ALA A 17 -34.24 -22.84 -3.14
N LEU A 18 -33.84 -21.56 -3.20
CA LEU A 18 -34.62 -20.47 -3.81
C LEU A 18 -34.23 -20.17 -5.27
N GLY A 19 -33.36 -20.97 -5.89
CA GLY A 19 -32.98 -20.78 -7.30
C GLY A 19 -32.22 -19.48 -7.59
N GLN A 20 -31.67 -18.82 -6.56
CA GLN A 20 -30.80 -17.68 -6.75
C GLN A 20 -29.40 -18.16 -7.16
N LYS A 21 -28.86 -17.54 -8.22
CA LYS A 21 -27.49 -17.76 -8.70
C LYS A 21 -26.51 -17.64 -7.53
N ALA A 22 -25.46 -18.48 -7.53
CA ALA A 22 -24.31 -18.29 -6.64
C ALA A 22 -23.85 -16.82 -6.73
N PRO A 23 -23.54 -16.15 -5.61
CA PRO A 23 -23.26 -14.72 -5.62
C PRO A 23 -22.00 -14.46 -6.46
N GLY A 24 -22.19 -13.87 -7.63
CA GLY A 24 -21.09 -13.38 -8.44
C GLY A 24 -20.61 -12.07 -7.86
N LEU A 25 -19.34 -12.00 -7.41
CA LEU A 25 -18.59 -10.78 -7.04
C LEU A 25 -19.30 -9.63 -6.29
N GLU A 26 -20.48 -9.83 -5.72
CA GLU A 26 -21.18 -8.83 -4.91
C GLU A 26 -20.36 -8.59 -3.63
N ALA A 27 -19.51 -7.58 -3.78
CA ALA A 27 -18.69 -6.85 -2.84
C ALA A 27 -17.88 -7.69 -1.85
N LEU A 28 -16.71 -8.18 -2.29
CA LEU A 28 -15.61 -8.34 -1.34
C LEU A 28 -15.39 -6.99 -0.65
N LEU A 29 -15.80 -6.88 0.62
CA LEU A 29 -15.64 -5.68 1.42
C LEU A 29 -14.22 -5.62 1.98
N VAL A 30 -13.65 -4.41 2.00
CA VAL A 30 -12.41 -4.12 2.72
C VAL A 30 -12.71 -3.22 3.92
N ARG A 31 -11.98 -3.43 5.01
CA ARG A 31 -12.05 -2.60 6.22
C ARG A 31 -10.78 -1.76 6.32
N VAL A 32 -10.90 -0.46 6.14
CA VAL A 32 -9.77 0.47 6.08
C VAL A 32 -9.77 1.36 7.33
N LEU A 33 -8.74 1.24 8.17
CA LEU A 33 -8.52 2.15 9.29
C LEU A 33 -8.23 3.55 8.74
N LEU A 34 -9.13 4.49 9.02
CA LEU A 34 -8.98 5.90 8.66
C LEU A 34 -8.23 6.67 9.76
N LYS A 35 -8.58 6.43 11.02
CA LYS A 35 -8.05 7.20 12.15
C LYS A 35 -8.11 6.40 13.45
N GLU A 36 -7.10 6.61 14.29
CA GLU A 36 -7.10 6.24 15.71
C GLU A 36 -7.29 7.50 16.55
N VAL A 37 -8.19 7.45 17.52
CA VAL A 37 -8.57 8.59 18.35
C VAL A 37 -8.38 8.23 19.82
N ALA A 38 -7.91 9.18 20.63
CA ALA A 38 -7.77 8.97 22.07
C ALA A 38 -9.15 8.80 22.73
N LEU A 39 -9.24 8.00 23.79
CA LEU A 39 -10.48 7.90 24.56
C LEU A 39 -10.82 9.27 25.16
N GLY A 40 -12.11 9.59 25.22
CA GLY A 40 -12.63 10.87 25.68
C GLY A 40 -12.71 11.97 24.60
N GLU A 41 -11.96 11.85 23.50
CA GLU A 41 -12.02 12.80 22.38
C GLU A 41 -13.29 12.56 21.55
N GLU A 42 -14.01 13.65 21.24
CA GLU A 42 -15.21 13.63 20.41
C GLU A 42 -14.84 13.71 18.93
N VAL A 43 -15.47 12.86 18.12
CA VAL A 43 -15.37 12.86 16.67
C VAL A 43 -16.76 13.12 16.08
N ARG A 44 -16.82 13.95 15.04
CA ARG A 44 -18.05 14.21 14.29
C ARG A 44 -17.98 13.58 12.91
N LEU A 45 -19.07 12.93 12.53
CA LEU A 45 -19.29 12.38 11.21
C LEU A 45 -20.49 13.08 10.57
N ALA A 46 -20.32 13.55 9.33
CA ALA A 46 -21.45 14.00 8.52
C ALA A 46 -21.97 12.83 7.68
N LEU A 47 -23.24 12.49 7.88
CA LEU A 47 -23.98 11.47 7.15
C LEU A 47 -24.99 12.15 6.21
N PRO A 48 -25.50 11.45 5.18
CA PRO A 48 -26.60 11.96 4.36
C PRO A 48 -27.84 12.35 5.19
N THR A 49 -28.03 11.71 6.35
CA THR A 49 -29.17 11.89 7.26
C THR A 49 -28.94 12.92 8.36
N GLY A 50 -27.75 13.52 8.47
CA GLY A 50 -27.40 14.46 9.54
C GLY A 50 -26.00 14.22 10.09
N GLU A 51 -25.67 14.89 11.19
CA GLU A 51 -24.38 14.71 11.87
C GLU A 51 -24.51 13.77 13.07
N VAL A 52 -23.48 12.97 13.32
CA VAL A 52 -23.38 12.09 14.50
C VAL A 52 -22.08 12.38 15.24
N ALA A 53 -22.18 12.57 16.56
CA ALA A 53 -21.04 12.68 17.45
C ALA A 53 -20.73 11.33 18.11
N LEU A 54 -19.46 10.94 18.03
CA LEU A 54 -18.92 9.70 18.59
C LEU A 54 -17.84 10.04 19.62
N ARG A 55 -17.74 9.23 20.69
CA ARG A 55 -16.65 9.33 21.65
C ARG A 55 -16.24 7.95 22.13
N GLY A 56 -14.93 7.66 22.17
CA GLY A 56 -14.41 6.41 22.73
C GLY A 56 -14.38 6.47 24.26
N GLN A 57 -14.81 5.41 24.93
CA GLN A 57 -14.68 5.18 26.37
C GLN A 57 -14.16 3.76 26.64
N ALA A 58 -13.84 3.44 27.89
CA ALA A 58 -13.29 2.12 28.23
C ALA A 58 -14.30 0.99 27.93
N GLU A 59 -15.60 1.28 28.06
CA GLU A 59 -16.71 0.36 27.88
C GLU A 59 -17.19 0.25 26.43
N GLY A 60 -16.70 1.10 25.52
CA GLY A 60 -17.06 1.09 24.11
C GLY A 60 -17.15 2.47 23.46
N VAL A 61 -18.04 2.60 22.49
CA VAL A 61 -18.31 3.84 21.75
C VAL A 61 -19.57 4.49 22.28
N VAL A 62 -19.49 5.75 22.70
CA VAL A 62 -20.65 6.56 23.07
C VAL A 62 -21.14 7.32 21.86
N VAL A 63 -22.42 7.18 21.54
CA VAL A 63 -23.11 7.86 20.43
C VAL A 63 -24.33 8.55 20.99
N GLU A 64 -24.40 9.88 20.85
CA GLU A 64 -25.49 10.69 21.40
C GLU A 64 -25.81 10.39 22.88
N GLY A 65 -24.74 10.17 23.68
CA GLY A 65 -24.83 9.86 25.10
C GLY A 65 -25.13 8.39 25.45
N ARG A 66 -25.29 7.50 24.46
CA ARG A 66 -25.55 6.08 24.66
C ARG A 66 -24.27 5.24 24.44
N PRO A 67 -23.81 4.47 25.43
CA PRO A 67 -22.67 3.57 25.26
C PRO A 67 -23.08 2.31 24.47
N LEU A 68 -22.25 1.96 23.49
CA LEU A 68 -22.40 0.77 22.65
C LEU A 68 -21.06 0.04 22.56
N PRO A 69 -21.02 -1.30 22.50
CA PRO A 69 -19.75 -2.04 22.34
C PRO A 69 -19.02 -1.67 21.03
N SER A 70 -19.80 -1.36 19.99
CA SER A 70 -19.36 -0.79 18.72
C SER A 70 -20.53 -0.04 18.09
N TRP A 71 -20.22 0.92 17.23
CA TRP A 71 -21.23 1.61 16.42
C TRP A 71 -20.90 1.43 14.94
N ALA A 72 -21.92 1.23 14.11
CA ALA A 72 -21.76 1.13 12.68
C ALA A 72 -22.83 1.95 11.98
N VAL A 73 -22.44 2.55 10.87
CA VAL A 73 -23.36 3.20 9.94
C VAL A 73 -23.15 2.63 8.56
N GLU A 74 -24.25 2.22 7.95
CA GLU A 74 -24.31 1.85 6.54
C GLU A 74 -24.80 3.05 5.73
N GLY A 75 -24.31 3.18 4.50
CA GLY A 75 -24.70 4.26 3.63
C GLY A 75 -23.83 4.34 2.39
N PRO A 76 -24.23 5.12 1.38
CA PRO A 76 -23.46 5.30 0.17
C PRO A 76 -22.18 6.13 0.42
N TYR A 77 -22.21 7.05 1.38
CA TYR A 77 -21.09 7.89 1.76
C TYR A 77 -21.25 8.48 3.18
N PHE A 78 -20.14 8.92 3.77
CA PHE A 78 -20.06 9.76 4.96
C PHE A 78 -18.89 10.73 4.83
N ALA A 79 -18.79 11.76 5.68
CA ALA A 79 -17.59 12.58 5.78
C ALA A 79 -17.01 12.57 7.20
N LEU A 80 -15.69 12.44 7.29
CA LEU A 80 -14.90 12.54 8.51
C LEU A 80 -13.93 13.71 8.32
N GLU A 81 -13.99 14.69 9.23
CA GLU A 81 -13.15 15.91 9.19
C GLU A 81 -13.23 16.65 7.85
N GLY A 82 -14.44 16.73 7.29
CA GLY A 82 -14.70 17.38 6.01
C GLY A 82 -14.27 16.57 4.77
N ARG A 83 -13.62 15.41 4.94
CA ARG A 83 -13.27 14.53 3.83
C ARG A 83 -14.37 13.48 3.60
N PRO A 84 -14.98 13.42 2.41
CA PRO A 84 -15.99 12.42 2.10
C PRO A 84 -15.37 11.06 1.73
N TYR A 85 -16.05 9.98 2.08
CA TYR A 85 -15.69 8.59 1.84
C TYR A 85 -16.90 7.80 1.34
N ARG A 86 -16.67 6.79 0.49
CA ARG A 86 -17.71 5.84 0.07
C ARG A 86 -17.98 4.79 1.14
N GLY A 87 -19.18 4.23 1.11
CA GLY A 87 -19.58 3.11 1.95
C GLY A 87 -19.87 3.53 3.40
N GLY A 88 -19.79 2.55 4.29
CA GLY A 88 -20.10 2.69 5.70
C GLY A 88 -18.88 2.91 6.58
N LEU A 89 -19.13 3.09 7.87
CA LEU A 89 -18.09 3.20 8.89
C LEU A 89 -18.45 2.36 10.11
N VAL A 90 -17.45 1.68 10.65
CA VAL A 90 -17.49 1.01 11.95
C VAL A 90 -16.57 1.76 12.90
N ALA A 91 -17.13 2.20 14.03
CA ALA A 91 -16.42 2.75 15.16
C ALA A 91 -16.36 1.71 16.28
N ARG A 92 -15.16 1.45 16.81
CA ARG A 92 -14.99 0.52 17.95
C ARG A 92 -13.78 0.87 18.79
N VAL A 93 -13.80 0.51 20.06
CA VAL A 93 -12.63 0.66 20.94
C VAL A 93 -11.80 -0.62 20.92
N GLU A 94 -10.50 -0.47 20.68
CA GLU A 94 -9.52 -1.55 20.63
C GLU A 94 -8.17 -1.01 21.12
N GLY A 95 -7.45 -1.76 21.96
CA GLY A 95 -6.13 -1.33 22.46
C GLY A 95 -6.12 0.04 23.16
N GLY A 96 -7.23 0.44 23.80
CA GLY A 96 -7.36 1.75 24.46
C GLY A 96 -7.48 2.94 23.50
N ARG A 97 -7.87 2.71 22.25
CA ARG A 97 -8.11 3.73 21.23
C ARG A 97 -9.47 3.52 20.57
N LEU A 98 -10.12 4.61 20.15
CA LEU A 98 -11.26 4.55 19.24
C LEU A 98 -10.74 4.40 17.81
N LEU A 99 -11.08 3.30 17.16
CA LEU A 99 -10.78 3.05 15.75
C LEU A 99 -11.97 3.48 14.89
N LEU A 100 -11.69 4.26 13.85
CA LEU A 100 -12.66 4.64 12.81
C LEU A 100 -12.30 3.89 11.53
N VAL A 101 -13.13 2.90 11.19
CA VAL A 101 -12.84 1.93 10.11
C VAL A 101 -13.88 2.08 9.00
N ASN A 102 -13.45 2.51 7.82
CA ASN A 102 -14.31 2.58 6.63
C ASN A 102 -14.52 1.16 6.08
N VAL A 103 -15.79 0.81 5.80
CA VAL A 103 -16.18 -0.47 5.21
C VAL A 103 -16.83 -0.22 3.86
N LEU A 104 -16.23 -0.74 2.80
CA LEU A 104 -16.64 -0.47 1.42
C LEU A 104 -16.23 -1.61 0.47
N PRO A 105 -16.85 -1.72 -0.72
CA PRO A 105 -16.41 -2.65 -1.75
C PRO A 105 -14.95 -2.41 -2.17
N LEU A 106 -14.20 -3.48 -2.40
CA LEU A 106 -12.80 -3.42 -2.83
C LEU A 106 -12.61 -2.51 -4.06
N GLU A 107 -13.49 -2.61 -5.06
CA GLU A 107 -13.38 -1.82 -6.29
C GLU A 107 -13.56 -0.32 -6.02
N ASP A 108 -14.45 0.05 -5.10
CA ASP A 108 -14.68 1.45 -4.71
C ASP A 108 -13.51 1.99 -3.87
N TYR A 109 -12.90 1.16 -3.02
CA TYR A 109 -11.66 1.51 -2.31
C TYR A 109 -10.54 1.89 -3.27
N LEU A 110 -10.38 1.16 -4.38
CA LEU A 110 -9.33 1.43 -5.37
C LEU A 110 -9.50 2.80 -6.05
N LEU A 111 -10.72 3.34 -6.13
CA LEU A 111 -10.96 4.67 -6.70
C LEU A 111 -10.30 5.78 -5.86
N GLY A 112 -10.19 5.60 -4.55
CA GLY A 112 -9.51 6.52 -3.64
C GLY A 112 -8.01 6.25 -3.46
N VAL A 113 -7.52 5.06 -3.85
CA VAL A 113 -6.09 4.69 -3.80
C VAL A 113 -5.36 5.07 -5.07
N LEU A 114 -5.92 4.74 -6.23
CA LEU A 114 -5.23 4.92 -7.52
C LEU A 114 -4.72 6.36 -7.76
N PRO A 115 -5.52 7.42 -7.46
CA PRO A 115 -5.06 8.80 -7.61
C PRO A 115 -3.90 9.20 -6.71
N ALA A 116 -3.75 8.54 -5.55
CA ALA A 116 -2.64 8.78 -4.63
C ALA A 116 -1.34 8.15 -5.14
N GLU A 117 -1.45 7.08 -5.91
CA GLU A 117 -0.32 6.27 -6.35
C GLU A 117 0.20 6.68 -7.73
N MET A 118 -0.70 6.96 -8.68
CA MET A 118 -0.32 7.26 -10.05
C MET A 118 -1.14 8.44 -10.59
N PRO A 119 -0.50 9.50 -11.12
CA PRO A 119 -1.22 10.66 -11.64
C PRO A 119 -2.16 10.29 -12.80
N ALA A 120 -3.34 10.94 -12.86
CA ALA A 120 -4.30 10.73 -13.94
C ALA A 120 -3.73 10.99 -15.34
N SER A 121 -2.69 11.81 -15.46
CA SER A 121 -1.99 12.12 -16.70
C SER A 121 -1.21 10.94 -17.28
N PHE A 122 -0.96 9.88 -16.50
CA PHE A 122 -0.28 8.69 -16.99
C PHE A 122 -1.14 7.96 -18.03
N PRO A 123 -0.49 7.22 -18.96
CA PRO A 123 -1.20 6.41 -19.95
C PRO A 123 -2.14 5.40 -19.29
N GLU A 124 -3.25 5.10 -19.97
CA GLU A 124 -4.30 4.22 -19.43
C GLU A 124 -3.78 2.82 -19.06
N GLU A 125 -2.88 2.26 -19.87
CA GLU A 125 -2.30 0.94 -19.61
C GLU A 125 -1.40 0.91 -18.36
N ALA A 126 -0.75 2.02 -18.02
CA ALA A 126 -0.02 2.15 -16.76
C ALA A 126 -0.98 2.24 -15.56
N LEU A 127 -2.08 2.99 -15.69
CA LEU A 127 -3.14 3.07 -14.66
C LEU A 127 -3.79 1.69 -14.43
N LYS A 128 -4.07 0.93 -15.50
CA LYS A 128 -4.59 -0.44 -15.41
C LYS A 128 -3.62 -1.38 -14.67
N ALA A 129 -2.33 -1.30 -14.99
CA ALA A 129 -1.32 -2.08 -14.28
C ALA A 129 -1.28 -1.73 -12.79
N GLN A 130 -1.29 -0.44 -12.45
CA GLN A 130 -1.36 0.03 -11.05
C GLN A 130 -2.63 -0.46 -10.34
N ALA A 131 -3.79 -0.47 -11.02
CA ALA A 131 -5.05 -0.91 -10.43
C ALA A 131 -5.00 -2.40 -10.06
N VAL A 132 -4.45 -3.25 -10.92
CA VAL A 132 -4.23 -4.67 -10.64
C VAL A 132 -3.30 -4.85 -9.43
N LEU A 133 -2.20 -4.10 -9.35
CA LEU A 133 -1.27 -4.21 -8.22
C LEU A 133 -1.87 -3.74 -6.91
N ALA A 134 -2.57 -2.59 -6.92
CA ALA A 134 -3.25 -2.08 -5.73
C ALA A 134 -4.32 -3.07 -5.23
N ARG A 135 -5.10 -3.66 -6.15
CA ARG A 135 -6.07 -4.72 -5.82
C ARG A 135 -5.38 -5.95 -5.22
N THR A 136 -4.30 -6.41 -5.84
CA THR A 136 -3.54 -7.58 -5.38
C THR A 136 -2.97 -7.34 -3.97
N PHE A 137 -2.46 -6.14 -3.70
CA PHE A 137 -1.98 -5.74 -2.38
C PHE A 137 -3.12 -5.76 -1.34
N ALA A 138 -4.25 -5.12 -1.65
CA ALA A 138 -5.41 -5.07 -0.77
C ALA A 138 -5.92 -6.47 -0.39
N VAL A 139 -6.09 -7.35 -1.38
CA VAL A 139 -6.55 -8.72 -1.19
C VAL A 139 -5.59 -9.53 -0.32
N ARG A 140 -4.28 -9.35 -0.50
CA ARG A 140 -3.25 -10.04 0.29
C ARG A 140 -3.23 -9.60 1.76
N ARG A 141 -3.80 -8.44 2.09
CA ARG A 141 -3.85 -7.87 3.45
C ARG A 141 -5.13 -8.17 4.21
N LEU A 142 -6.13 -8.76 3.55
CA LEU A 142 -7.36 -9.17 4.21
C LEU A 142 -7.08 -10.07 5.42
N ASN A 143 -7.64 -9.70 6.56
CA ASN A 143 -7.48 -10.44 7.79
C ASN A 143 -8.78 -10.38 8.62
N PRO A 144 -9.68 -11.35 8.45
CA PRO A 144 -10.97 -11.38 9.16
C PRO A 144 -10.85 -11.36 10.69
N LEU A 145 -9.70 -11.76 11.24
CA LEU A 145 -9.45 -11.79 12.68
C LEU A 145 -8.97 -10.45 13.25
N ALA A 146 -8.48 -9.54 12.39
CA ALA A 146 -8.07 -8.21 12.79
C ALA A 146 -9.27 -7.23 12.82
N PRO A 147 -9.18 -6.12 13.58
CA PRO A 147 -10.21 -5.09 13.59
C PRO A 147 -10.39 -4.39 12.24
N TYR A 148 -9.37 -4.41 11.38
CA TYR A 148 -9.37 -3.87 10.02
C TYR A 148 -8.36 -4.64 9.15
N ASP A 149 -8.46 -4.48 7.83
CA ASP A 149 -7.59 -5.15 6.84
C ASP A 149 -6.45 -4.23 6.38
N LEU A 150 -6.74 -2.95 6.20
CA LEU A 150 -5.87 -1.94 5.61
C LEU A 150 -5.85 -0.65 6.43
N CYS A 151 -4.91 0.24 6.15
CA CYS A 151 -4.78 1.55 6.76
C CYS A 151 -4.64 2.63 5.67
N ALA A 152 -5.13 3.85 5.92
CA ALA A 152 -5.15 4.92 4.93
C ALA A 152 -3.80 5.67 4.75
N THR A 153 -2.68 5.07 5.16
CA THR A 153 -1.34 5.68 5.16
C THR A 153 -0.37 4.89 4.28
N GLU A 154 0.83 5.44 4.06
CA GLU A 154 1.92 4.76 3.31
C GLU A 154 2.34 3.40 3.92
N ALA A 155 2.00 3.12 5.18
CA ALA A 155 2.23 1.80 5.78
C ALA A 155 1.41 0.69 5.10
N CYS A 156 0.27 1.06 4.49
CA CYS A 156 -0.54 0.20 3.66
C CYS A 156 -0.61 0.80 2.25
N GLN A 157 -1.63 1.60 1.98
CA GLN A 157 -1.77 2.40 0.75
C GLN A 157 -2.48 3.70 1.11
N VAL A 158 -2.01 4.81 0.55
CA VAL A 158 -2.66 6.11 0.79
C VAL A 158 -4.06 6.06 0.20
N TYR A 159 -5.08 6.32 1.04
CA TYR A 159 -6.48 6.31 0.66
C TYR A 159 -7.08 7.69 0.87
N LEU A 160 -7.40 8.36 -0.24
CA LEU A 160 -7.79 9.77 -0.26
C LEU A 160 -9.31 10.00 -0.18
N GLY A 161 -10.11 8.94 -0.14
CA GLY A 161 -11.56 9.02 -0.13
C GLY A 161 -12.16 9.51 -1.44
N LEU A 162 -13.44 9.91 -1.39
CA LEU A 162 -14.29 10.17 -2.55
C LEU A 162 -13.84 11.40 -3.36
N SER A 163 -13.26 12.42 -2.72
CA SER A 163 -12.85 13.66 -3.39
C SER A 163 -11.69 13.49 -4.38
N ALA A 164 -10.93 12.39 -4.31
CA ALA A 164 -9.78 12.15 -5.17
C ALA A 164 -10.12 11.41 -6.46
N GLU A 165 -11.33 10.86 -6.56
CA GLU A 165 -11.74 10.03 -7.69
C GLU A 165 -11.73 10.84 -9.00
N THR A 166 -11.27 10.20 -10.08
CA THR A 166 -11.31 10.82 -11.42
C THR A 166 -11.82 9.83 -12.45
N PRO A 167 -12.46 10.29 -13.54
CA PRO A 167 -12.94 9.40 -14.59
C PRO A 167 -11.83 8.55 -15.24
N ARG A 168 -10.58 9.02 -15.24
CA ARG A 168 -9.45 8.25 -15.80
C ARG A 168 -9.06 7.08 -14.90
N HIS A 169 -9.01 7.31 -13.59
CA HIS A 169 -8.72 6.24 -12.61
C HIS A 169 -9.86 5.23 -12.57
N GLU A 170 -11.11 5.70 -12.56
CA GLU A 170 -12.30 4.84 -12.57
C GLU A 170 -12.30 3.89 -13.76
N ARG A 171 -12.07 4.40 -14.98
CA ARG A 171 -11.97 3.54 -16.17
C ARG A 171 -10.91 2.46 -16.04
N ALA A 172 -9.74 2.77 -15.48
CA ALA A 172 -8.68 1.80 -15.28
C ALA A 172 -9.03 0.73 -14.23
N VAL A 173 -9.66 1.12 -13.13
CA VAL A 173 -10.17 0.19 -12.09
C VAL A 173 -11.20 -0.75 -12.70
N ARG A 174 -12.24 -0.20 -13.35
CA ARG A 174 -13.33 -0.99 -13.95
C ARG A 174 -12.85 -1.90 -15.08
N ALA A 175 -11.94 -1.43 -15.94
CA ALA A 175 -11.37 -2.26 -17.00
C ALA A 175 -10.52 -3.44 -16.50
N THR A 176 -10.15 -3.44 -15.21
CA THR A 176 -9.36 -4.51 -14.57
C THR A 176 -10.06 -5.15 -13.39
N GLU A 177 -11.38 -4.96 -13.28
CA GLU A 177 -12.21 -5.43 -12.17
C GLU A 177 -11.99 -6.92 -11.89
N GLY A 178 -11.81 -7.24 -10.60
CA GLY A 178 -11.58 -8.62 -10.17
C GLY A 178 -10.28 -9.27 -10.65
N ARG A 179 -9.34 -8.54 -11.28
CA ARG A 179 -8.04 -9.07 -11.71
C ARG A 179 -6.95 -8.80 -10.69
N VAL A 180 -6.25 -9.87 -10.29
CA VAL A 180 -5.10 -9.86 -9.38
C VAL A 180 -3.91 -10.61 -9.96
N LEU A 181 -2.70 -10.33 -9.47
CA LEU A 181 -1.55 -11.18 -9.74
C LEU A 181 -1.53 -12.38 -8.80
N SER A 182 -1.26 -13.56 -9.36
CA SER A 182 -1.03 -14.79 -8.60
C SER A 182 0.27 -15.47 -9.01
N TYR A 183 0.88 -16.18 -8.08
CA TYR A 183 2.06 -17.01 -8.32
C TYR A 183 1.88 -18.34 -7.59
N ALA A 184 2.10 -19.45 -8.28
CA ALA A 184 1.94 -20.81 -7.72
C ALA A 184 0.57 -21.01 -7.02
N GLY A 185 -0.51 -20.52 -7.66
CA GLY A 185 -1.88 -20.64 -7.15
C GLY A 185 -2.27 -19.66 -6.03
N GLN A 186 -1.35 -18.83 -5.53
CA GLN A 186 -1.62 -17.88 -4.45
C GLN A 186 -1.54 -16.43 -4.92
N VAL A 187 -2.27 -15.53 -4.28
CA VAL A 187 -2.14 -14.07 -4.51
C VAL A 187 -0.69 -13.62 -4.32
N ALA A 188 -0.10 -13.04 -5.36
CA ALA A 188 1.30 -12.63 -5.37
C ALA A 188 1.56 -11.40 -4.48
N SER A 189 2.82 -11.16 -4.14
CA SER A 189 3.26 -9.90 -3.54
C SER A 189 3.38 -8.84 -4.64
N ALA A 190 2.51 -7.83 -4.60
CA ALA A 190 2.44 -6.76 -5.59
C ALA A 190 3.12 -5.47 -5.08
N LEU A 191 4.45 -5.49 -5.01
CA LEU A 191 5.24 -4.33 -4.61
C LEU A 191 5.44 -3.39 -5.81
N TYR A 192 5.41 -2.08 -5.57
CA TYR A 192 5.63 -1.05 -6.58
C TYR A 192 6.29 0.19 -5.97
N HIS A 193 6.92 1.00 -6.80
CA HIS A 193 7.65 2.20 -6.39
C HIS A 193 7.66 3.24 -7.51
N ALA A 194 8.04 4.48 -7.19
CA ALA A 194 8.01 5.58 -8.15
C ALA A 194 8.94 5.36 -9.35
N ASP A 195 10.25 5.29 -9.13
CA ASP A 195 11.26 5.25 -10.21
C ASP A 195 12.36 4.24 -9.86
N SER A 196 12.65 3.30 -10.75
CA SER A 196 13.65 2.26 -10.52
C SER A 196 15.09 2.77 -10.61
N GLY A 197 15.33 3.94 -11.21
CA GLY A 197 16.67 4.44 -11.51
C GLY A 197 17.36 3.66 -12.64
N GLY A 198 16.59 2.91 -13.43
CA GLY A 198 17.07 2.07 -14.52
C GLY A 198 17.27 0.60 -14.15
N MET A 199 17.06 0.21 -12.89
CA MET A 199 17.19 -1.18 -12.42
C MET A 199 16.28 -1.47 -11.23
N THR A 200 15.39 -2.45 -11.35
CA THR A 200 14.59 -2.93 -10.20
C THR A 200 15.47 -3.72 -9.22
N ALA A 201 15.03 -3.80 -7.97
CA ALA A 201 15.66 -4.57 -6.91
C ALA A 201 14.98 -5.94 -6.71
N GLY A 202 15.76 -6.92 -6.28
CA GLY A 202 15.24 -8.17 -5.73
C GLY A 202 14.57 -7.93 -4.38
N SER A 203 13.54 -8.72 -4.07
CA SER A 203 12.84 -8.58 -2.79
C SER A 203 13.74 -8.91 -1.60
N GLU A 204 14.73 -9.80 -1.76
CA GLU A 204 15.74 -10.11 -0.75
C GLU A 204 16.66 -8.94 -0.42
N GLU A 205 16.91 -8.06 -1.38
CA GLU A 205 17.80 -6.91 -1.18
C GLU A 205 17.18 -5.85 -0.26
N VAL A 206 15.85 -5.84 -0.15
CA VAL A 206 15.10 -4.80 0.57
C VAL A 206 14.33 -5.37 1.75
N PHE A 207 13.75 -6.57 1.60
CA PHE A 207 12.83 -7.20 2.53
C PHE A 207 13.33 -8.56 3.04
N GLN A 208 14.61 -8.90 2.80
CA GLN A 208 15.31 -10.13 3.22
C GLN A 208 14.79 -11.44 2.61
N LYS A 209 13.49 -11.52 2.28
CA LYS A 209 12.87 -12.69 1.67
C LYS A 209 12.98 -12.64 0.15
N ALA A 210 13.60 -13.66 -0.43
CA ALA A 210 13.65 -13.85 -1.88
C ALA A 210 12.28 -14.34 -2.40
N LEU A 211 11.76 -13.65 -3.42
CA LEU A 211 10.56 -14.06 -4.16
C LEU A 211 10.95 -14.33 -5.63
N PRO A 212 10.59 -15.49 -6.20
CA PRO A 212 11.06 -15.89 -7.54
C PRO A 212 10.75 -14.87 -8.64
N TYR A 213 9.63 -14.15 -8.53
CA TYR A 213 9.15 -13.17 -9.50
C TYR A 213 9.54 -11.72 -9.17
N LEU A 214 10.23 -11.45 -8.04
CA LEU A 214 10.72 -10.12 -7.68
C LEU A 214 12.24 -10.15 -7.61
N ARG A 215 12.86 -10.12 -8.79
CA ARG A 215 14.32 -10.17 -8.98
C ARG A 215 14.82 -8.89 -9.66
N PRO A 216 16.11 -8.57 -9.51
CA PRO A 216 16.72 -7.44 -10.22
C PRO A 216 16.53 -7.59 -11.72
N ARG A 217 16.07 -6.51 -12.35
CA ARG A 217 15.88 -6.45 -13.80
C ARG A 217 16.21 -5.05 -14.30
N PRO A 218 16.89 -4.92 -15.46
CA PRO A 218 17.02 -3.64 -16.13
C PRO A 218 15.66 -2.99 -16.35
N ASP A 219 15.57 -1.68 -16.28
CA ASP A 219 14.34 -0.94 -16.55
C ASP A 219 14.66 0.26 -17.45
N PRO A 220 14.86 0.01 -18.77
CA PRO A 220 15.21 1.07 -19.72
C PRO A 220 14.04 2.04 -19.98
N TYR A 221 12.86 1.75 -19.43
CA TYR A 221 11.64 2.53 -19.64
C TYR A 221 11.47 3.62 -18.58
N ALA A 222 12.06 3.44 -17.39
CA ALA A 222 11.96 4.39 -16.30
C ALA A 222 12.62 5.73 -16.65
N LYS A 223 11.78 6.75 -16.86
CA LYS A 223 12.18 8.14 -17.08
C LYS A 223 11.25 9.07 -16.33
N GLY A 224 11.68 9.48 -15.14
CA GLY A 224 10.97 10.37 -14.24
C GLY A 224 11.85 11.52 -13.74
N PRO A 225 11.26 12.46 -12.98
CA PRO A 225 11.97 13.65 -12.46
C PRO A 225 13.08 13.29 -11.46
N LYS A 226 13.02 12.09 -10.87
CA LYS A 226 14.03 11.56 -9.95
C LYS A 226 14.85 10.43 -10.56
N SER A 227 14.89 10.28 -11.89
CA SER A 227 15.77 9.29 -12.53
C SER A 227 17.25 9.57 -12.25
N VAL A 228 17.60 10.84 -12.01
CA VAL A 228 18.89 11.28 -11.47
C VAL A 228 18.61 12.38 -10.43
N TRP A 229 19.35 12.38 -9.32
CA TRP A 229 19.23 13.39 -8.28
C TRP A 229 20.55 13.63 -7.55
N GLN A 230 20.65 14.78 -6.91
CA GLN A 230 21.71 15.12 -5.98
C GLN A 230 21.10 15.73 -4.71
N GLN A 231 21.63 15.36 -3.54
CA GLN A 231 21.10 15.83 -2.26
C GLN A 231 22.23 15.94 -1.24
N ALA A 232 22.34 17.10 -0.59
CA ALA A 232 23.23 17.25 0.56
C ALA A 232 22.66 16.47 1.76
N VAL A 233 23.52 15.72 2.43
CA VAL A 233 23.20 14.99 3.65
C VAL A 233 23.75 15.77 4.83
N ARG A 234 22.89 16.07 5.80
CA ARG A 234 23.33 16.72 7.04
C ARG A 234 23.89 15.67 8.01
N PRO A 235 25.07 15.89 8.62
CA PRO A 235 25.65 14.95 9.59
C PRO A 235 24.69 14.61 10.74
N GLU A 236 23.85 15.55 11.18
CA GLU A 236 22.89 15.36 12.26
C GLU A 236 21.75 14.42 11.86
N GLU A 237 21.29 14.52 10.61
CA GLU A 237 20.26 13.63 10.03
C GLU A 237 20.82 12.22 9.84
N ALA A 238 22.07 12.12 9.35
CA ALA A 238 22.80 10.86 9.25
C ALA A 238 22.98 10.17 10.61
N ALA A 239 23.39 10.93 11.63
CA ALA A 239 23.54 10.40 12.99
C ALA A 239 22.18 9.96 13.58
N ARG A 240 21.10 10.70 13.30
CA ARG A 240 19.74 10.32 13.72
C ARG A 240 19.28 9.03 13.04
N ALA A 241 19.51 8.89 11.74
CA ALA A 241 19.18 7.68 10.99
C ALA A 241 19.93 6.45 11.53
N LEU A 242 21.22 6.62 11.85
CA LEU A 242 22.06 5.56 12.42
C LEU A 242 21.55 5.11 13.80
N ARG A 243 21.23 6.07 14.69
CA ARG A 243 20.63 5.80 16.01
C ARG A 243 19.26 5.15 15.92
N ALA A 244 18.44 5.51 14.94
CA ALA A 244 17.13 4.89 14.71
C ALA A 244 17.23 3.40 14.32
N LEU A 245 18.40 2.93 13.89
CA LEU A 245 18.71 1.53 13.64
C LEU A 245 19.42 0.84 14.83
N GLY A 246 19.63 1.55 15.94
CA GLY A 246 20.29 1.02 17.14
C GLY A 246 21.82 1.13 17.14
N TYR A 247 22.41 1.88 16.19
CA TYR A 247 23.85 2.10 16.13
C TYR A 247 24.26 3.43 16.75
N ALA A 248 25.43 3.47 17.40
CA ALA A 248 26.04 4.69 17.93
C ALA A 248 27.16 5.18 16.99
N PRO A 249 27.18 6.46 16.59
CA PRO A 249 28.30 7.06 15.85
C PRO A 249 29.65 6.86 16.56
N ARG A 250 30.70 6.62 15.79
CA ARG A 250 32.09 6.38 16.28
C ARG A 250 33.13 7.28 15.60
N GLY A 251 32.69 8.17 14.73
CA GLY A 251 33.52 9.09 13.97
C GLY A 251 32.68 10.21 13.35
N ASP A 252 33.32 10.99 12.48
CA ASP A 252 32.77 12.13 11.76
C ASP A 252 32.82 11.94 10.23
N ASP A 253 33.23 10.75 9.78
CA ASP A 253 33.38 10.39 8.39
C ASP A 253 32.04 10.40 7.63
N PRO A 254 32.02 10.99 6.42
CA PRO A 254 30.84 11.02 5.58
C PRO A 254 30.41 9.62 5.12
N PRO A 255 29.17 9.45 4.62
CA PRO A 255 28.72 8.18 4.10
C PRO A 255 29.60 7.71 2.94
N GLN A 256 29.93 6.43 2.92
CA GLN A 256 30.65 5.77 1.83
C GLN A 256 29.99 4.43 1.51
N VAL A 257 29.62 4.22 0.25
CA VAL A 257 29.17 2.90 -0.22
C VAL A 257 30.40 2.03 -0.47
N LEU A 258 30.51 0.95 0.30
CA LEU A 258 31.61 -0.02 0.23
C LEU A 258 31.28 -1.23 -0.66
N GLU A 259 30.00 -1.50 -0.87
CA GLU A 259 29.52 -2.63 -1.67
C GLU A 259 28.14 -2.31 -2.24
N LYS A 260 27.87 -2.75 -3.46
CA LYS A 260 26.56 -2.65 -4.11
C LYS A 260 25.94 -4.03 -4.27
N SER A 261 24.63 -4.09 -4.19
CA SER A 261 23.85 -5.29 -4.46
C SER A 261 23.74 -5.52 -5.98
N PRO A 262 23.19 -6.67 -6.45
CA PRO A 262 23.04 -6.93 -7.88
C PRO A 262 22.19 -5.88 -8.63
N SER A 263 21.27 -5.19 -7.93
CA SER A 263 20.51 -4.09 -8.50
C SER A 263 21.26 -2.75 -8.54
N GLY A 264 22.51 -2.68 -8.07
CA GLY A 264 23.32 -1.47 -8.00
C GLY A 264 23.03 -0.57 -6.80
N ARG A 265 22.16 -1.01 -5.87
CA ARG A 265 21.86 -0.27 -4.62
C ARG A 265 22.93 -0.50 -3.57
N ALA A 266 23.06 0.42 -2.63
CA ALA A 266 24.00 0.29 -1.52
C ALA A 266 23.71 -0.97 -0.69
N TRP A 267 24.72 -1.83 -0.55
CA TRP A 267 24.64 -3.09 0.20
C TRP A 267 25.49 -3.07 1.46
N ARG A 268 26.60 -2.33 1.43
CA ARG A 268 27.42 -2.05 2.60
C ARG A 268 27.77 -0.58 2.59
N VAL A 269 27.49 0.10 3.70
CA VAL A 269 27.71 1.54 3.86
C VAL A 269 28.51 1.77 5.13
N ARG A 270 29.59 2.54 5.04
CA ARG A 270 30.25 3.13 6.20
C ARG A 270 29.69 4.53 6.41
N LEU A 271 29.34 4.86 7.63
CA LEU A 271 28.85 6.19 8.02
C LEU A 271 29.25 6.46 9.46
N LEU A 272 29.91 7.59 9.72
CA LEU A 272 30.29 8.02 11.07
C LEU A 272 31.02 6.90 11.85
N GLY A 273 31.95 6.21 11.19
CA GLY A 273 32.76 5.14 11.77
C GLY A 273 32.04 3.80 11.95
N VAL A 274 30.80 3.65 11.46
CA VAL A 274 29.99 2.43 11.58
C VAL A 274 29.71 1.83 10.21
N GLU A 275 29.89 0.51 10.07
CA GLU A 275 29.47 -0.22 8.88
C GLU A 275 28.08 -0.87 9.09
N VAL A 276 27.17 -0.57 8.17
CA VAL A 276 25.83 -1.19 8.08
C VAL A 276 25.75 -1.99 6.78
N ARG A 277 25.14 -3.17 6.84
CA ARG A 277 25.13 -4.15 5.73
C ARG A 277 23.72 -4.63 5.39
N GLY A 278 23.57 -5.18 4.19
CA GLY A 278 22.33 -5.80 3.74
C GLY A 278 21.17 -4.82 3.61
N PRO A 279 19.92 -5.28 3.81
CA PRO A 279 18.73 -4.44 3.72
C PRO A 279 18.70 -3.27 4.71
N GLU A 280 19.41 -3.38 5.84
CA GLU A 280 19.56 -2.27 6.80
C GLU A 280 20.36 -1.11 6.24
N ALA A 281 21.36 -1.35 5.39
CA ALA A 281 22.10 -0.28 4.71
C ALA A 281 21.17 0.54 3.80
N GLN A 282 20.26 -0.12 3.09
CA GLN A 282 19.25 0.57 2.29
C GLN A 282 18.24 1.33 3.15
N ARG A 283 17.83 0.75 4.29
CA ARG A 283 16.95 1.41 5.25
C ARG A 283 17.61 2.65 5.86
N LEU A 284 18.90 2.59 6.16
CA LEU A 284 19.71 3.72 6.64
C LEU A 284 19.62 4.90 5.67
N LEU A 285 19.89 4.66 4.37
CA LEU A 285 19.83 5.72 3.35
C LEU A 285 18.43 6.35 3.23
N ARG A 286 17.37 5.55 3.34
CA ARG A 286 15.99 6.08 3.37
C ARG A 286 15.70 6.91 4.61
N LEU A 287 16.20 6.49 5.78
CA LEU A 287 16.06 7.24 7.04
C LEU A 287 16.87 8.56 7.03
N MET A 288 17.90 8.65 6.21
CA MET A 288 18.62 9.90 5.91
C MET A 288 17.83 10.84 4.97
N GLY A 289 16.64 10.42 4.50
CA GLY A 289 15.81 11.20 3.59
C GLY A 289 16.24 11.14 2.13
N LEU A 290 17.09 10.18 1.74
CA LEU A 290 17.47 10.02 0.34
C LEU A 290 16.32 9.41 -0.49
N PRO A 291 16.12 9.83 -1.76
CA PRO A 291 15.04 9.31 -2.59
C PRO A 291 15.12 7.80 -2.83
N SER A 292 16.32 7.23 -2.90
CA SER A 292 16.54 5.80 -3.09
C SER A 292 17.85 5.36 -2.45
N ALA A 293 18.06 4.04 -2.36
CA ALA A 293 19.32 3.45 -1.94
C ALA A 293 20.33 3.26 -3.10
N MET A 294 19.98 3.68 -4.32
CA MET A 294 20.91 3.70 -5.45
C MET A 294 21.64 5.05 -5.43
N ALA A 295 22.66 5.12 -4.57
CA ALA A 295 23.39 6.34 -4.28
C ALA A 295 24.90 6.10 -4.24
N GLU A 296 25.66 7.14 -4.56
CA GLU A 296 27.09 7.31 -4.32
C GLU A 296 27.30 8.63 -3.56
N PHE A 297 28.46 8.79 -2.94
CA PHE A 297 28.74 9.93 -2.09
C PHE A 297 30.06 10.61 -2.46
N GLN A 298 30.04 11.94 -2.50
CA GLN A 298 31.20 12.81 -2.61
C GLN A 298 31.24 13.67 -1.34
N GLY A 299 31.86 13.13 -0.29
CA GLY A 299 31.71 13.68 1.06
C GLY A 299 30.24 13.62 1.50
N TRP A 300 29.70 14.76 1.94
CA TRP A 300 28.30 14.87 2.38
C TRP A 300 27.31 15.14 1.23
N LEU A 301 27.75 15.08 -0.04
CA LEU A 301 26.86 15.16 -1.19
C LEU A 301 26.51 13.75 -1.69
N ALA A 302 25.24 13.39 -1.66
CA ALA A 302 24.72 12.17 -2.26
C ALA A 302 24.34 12.42 -3.72
N LEU A 303 24.79 11.54 -4.61
CA LEU A 303 24.40 11.48 -6.02
C LEU A 303 23.69 10.15 -6.24
N GLY A 304 22.51 10.15 -6.85
CA GLY A 304 21.77 8.91 -7.01
C GLY A 304 20.74 8.92 -8.11
N ARG A 305 20.02 7.81 -8.19
CA ARG A 305 19.05 7.53 -9.24
C ARG A 305 17.81 6.84 -8.68
N GLY A 306 16.67 7.08 -9.31
CA GLY A 306 15.39 6.48 -8.93
C GLY A 306 14.83 7.04 -7.62
N ALA A 307 13.63 6.56 -7.27
CA ALA A 307 12.89 6.96 -6.09
C ALA A 307 12.03 5.79 -5.57
N GLY A 308 12.11 5.54 -4.27
CA GLY A 308 11.46 4.42 -3.60
C GLY A 308 12.35 3.18 -3.48
N HIS A 309 11.75 2.07 -3.04
CA HIS A 309 12.51 0.89 -2.67
C HIS A 309 13.04 0.06 -3.86
N GLY A 310 12.47 0.22 -5.06
CA GLY A 310 12.98 -0.40 -6.28
C GLY A 310 12.43 -1.78 -6.62
N VAL A 311 11.65 -2.41 -5.74
CA VAL A 311 11.16 -3.79 -5.90
C VAL A 311 9.85 -3.78 -6.69
N GLY A 312 9.70 -4.73 -7.61
CA GLY A 312 8.49 -4.89 -8.43
C GLY A 312 8.33 -3.78 -9.47
N LEU A 313 7.12 -3.26 -9.64
CA LEU A 313 6.82 -2.30 -10.71
C LEU A 313 7.36 -0.91 -10.42
N SER A 314 8.09 -0.34 -11.39
CA SER A 314 8.38 1.10 -11.43
C SER A 314 7.22 1.83 -12.10
N GLN A 315 6.64 2.82 -11.43
CA GLN A 315 5.53 3.62 -11.98
C GLN A 315 5.97 4.40 -13.23
N TRP A 316 7.15 5.03 -13.17
CA TRP A 316 7.73 5.72 -14.33
C TRP A 316 8.13 4.77 -15.45
N GLY A 317 8.58 3.56 -15.12
CA GLY A 317 8.87 2.55 -16.14
C GLY A 317 7.61 1.96 -16.78
N ALA A 318 6.53 1.74 -16.01
CA ALA A 318 5.22 1.37 -16.53
C ALA A 318 4.64 2.44 -17.47
N LYS A 319 4.78 3.72 -17.12
CA LYS A 319 4.47 4.84 -18.04
C LYS A 319 5.30 4.75 -19.31
N GLY A 320 6.62 4.59 -19.21
CA GLY A 320 7.51 4.52 -20.37
C GLY A 320 7.24 3.31 -21.28
N MET A 321 6.77 2.18 -20.72
CA MET A 321 6.27 1.05 -21.49
C MET A 321 4.95 1.38 -22.18
N ALA A 322 3.97 1.90 -21.44
CA ALA A 322 2.68 2.25 -22.03
C ALA A 322 2.80 3.28 -23.17
N GLU A 323 3.71 4.26 -23.06
CA GLU A 323 4.01 5.23 -24.13
C GLU A 323 4.63 4.59 -25.39
N ARG A 324 5.19 3.39 -25.27
CA ARG A 324 5.72 2.59 -26.39
C ARG A 324 4.70 1.59 -26.95
N GLY A 325 3.45 1.64 -26.47
CA GLY A 325 2.36 0.80 -26.96
C GLY A 325 2.19 -0.54 -26.24
N TYR A 326 2.96 -0.82 -25.18
CA TYR A 326 2.75 -2.04 -24.38
C TYR A 326 1.45 -1.94 -23.56
N GLY A 327 0.65 -3.00 -23.60
CA GLY A 327 -0.56 -3.14 -22.79
C GLY A 327 -0.25 -3.49 -21.33
N TYR A 328 -1.23 -3.30 -20.44
CA TYR A 328 -1.05 -3.50 -18.98
C TYR A 328 -0.61 -4.92 -18.62
N ARG A 329 -1.01 -5.92 -19.41
CA ARG A 329 -0.60 -7.33 -19.21
C ARG A 329 0.89 -7.52 -19.50
N GLU A 330 1.41 -6.87 -20.53
CA GLU A 330 2.83 -6.93 -20.89
C GLU A 330 3.68 -6.17 -19.86
N ILE A 331 3.18 -5.03 -19.39
CA ILE A 331 3.80 -4.27 -18.29
C ILE A 331 3.90 -5.14 -17.03
N LEU A 332 2.80 -5.76 -16.61
CA LEU A 332 2.78 -6.64 -15.44
C LEU A 332 3.70 -7.86 -15.64
N GLY A 333 3.66 -8.50 -16.82
CA GLY A 333 4.52 -9.64 -17.15
C GLY A 333 6.01 -9.30 -17.14
N TYR A 334 6.38 -8.05 -17.48
CA TYR A 334 7.74 -7.57 -17.40
C TYR A 334 8.25 -7.45 -15.96
N TYR A 335 7.46 -6.82 -15.09
CA TYR A 335 7.85 -6.55 -13.69
C TYR A 335 7.63 -7.74 -12.75
N PHE A 336 6.73 -8.66 -13.09
CA PHE A 336 6.38 -9.84 -12.29
C PHE A 336 6.44 -11.12 -13.16
N PRO A 337 7.62 -11.49 -13.68
CA PRO A 337 7.76 -12.65 -14.55
C PRO A 337 7.30 -13.93 -13.85
N GLY A 338 6.60 -14.80 -14.59
CA GLY A 338 6.07 -16.07 -14.07
C GLY A 338 4.83 -15.93 -13.19
N THR A 339 4.33 -14.71 -12.96
CA THR A 339 2.99 -14.51 -12.37
C THR A 339 1.90 -14.65 -13.42
N LEU A 340 0.68 -14.94 -12.96
CA LEU A 340 -0.52 -15.03 -13.78
C LEU A 340 -1.49 -13.94 -13.37
N LEU A 341 -2.18 -13.36 -14.36
CA LEU A 341 -3.33 -12.50 -14.12
C LEU A 341 -4.57 -13.37 -13.88
N SER A 342 -4.95 -13.50 -12.61
CA SER A 342 -6.01 -14.41 -12.18
C SER A 342 -7.28 -13.65 -11.79
N PRO A 343 -8.47 -14.26 -11.96
CA PRO A 343 -9.68 -13.78 -11.30
C PRO A 343 -9.51 -13.90 -9.78
N LEU A 344 -10.05 -12.92 -9.05
CA LEU A 344 -10.05 -12.87 -7.59
C LEU A 344 -10.57 -14.17 -6.94
N GLU A 345 -11.62 -14.76 -7.52
CA GLU A 345 -12.30 -15.99 -7.05
C GLU A 345 -11.39 -17.22 -6.98
N VAL A 346 -10.39 -17.29 -7.86
CA VAL A 346 -9.48 -18.44 -7.98
C VAL A 346 -8.32 -18.32 -6.99
N ALA A 347 -7.94 -17.10 -6.63
CA ALA A 347 -6.77 -16.85 -5.79
C ALA A 347 -7.07 -16.80 -4.27
N ALA A 348 -8.36 -16.78 -3.90
CA ALA A 348 -8.82 -16.76 -2.50
C ALA A 348 -9.17 -18.14 -1.92
N ARG A 349 -8.97 -19.22 -2.69
CA ARG A 349 -9.10 -20.62 -2.25
C ARG A 349 -7.76 -21.17 -1.77
#